data_AF-A0AAJ6CVJ2-F1
#
_entry.id   AF-A0AAJ6CVJ2-F1
#
_cell.length_a   1.000
_cell.length_b   1.000
_cell.length_c   1.000
_cell.angle_alpha   90.00
_cell.angle_beta   90.00
_cell.angle_gamma   90.00
#
_symmetry.space_group_name_H-M   'P 1'
#
loop_
_entity.id
_entity.type
_entity.pdbx_description
1 polymer ?
#
loop_
_entity_poly.entity_id
_entity_poly.type
_entity_poly.pdbx_seq_one_letter_code
_entity_poly.pdbx_strand_id
1 'polypeptide(L)'
;MRRALFAFALVPMLLISMAFAGDAEIKAAQTVIDSQLKAFLADDGATAYSFAAPNVKRTFPTIDTFMNMVTNGYAPVRRPQSYSFGKVEQTGPSSIIQQVLIVGPDGKDYEAVYTLEQQPDGSFKITGCSLRASTSVST
;
A
#
# COMPACT_ATOMS: atom_id res chain seq x y z
N MET A 1 14.74 -58.17 22.36
CA MET A 1 15.76 -57.67 21.42
C MET A 1 15.10 -57.40 20.07
N ARG A 2 15.37 -56.22 19.46
CA ARG A 2 15.23 -55.83 18.04
C ARG A 2 13.79 -55.81 17.45
N ARG A 3 13.09 -54.66 17.37
CA ARG A 3 13.18 -53.47 16.49
C ARG A 3 12.59 -53.64 15.07
N ALA A 4 11.49 -52.92 14.84
CA ALA A 4 11.05 -52.18 13.63
C ALA A 4 10.81 -52.98 12.34
N LEU A 5 9.81 -52.66 11.49
CA LEU A 5 9.66 -51.39 10.78
C LEU A 5 8.20 -51.18 10.33
N PHE A 6 7.64 -50.02 10.67
CA PHE A 6 6.48 -49.43 9.99
C PHE A 6 6.96 -48.83 8.67
N ALA A 7 6.37 -49.24 7.55
CA ALA A 7 6.60 -48.58 6.27
C ALA A 7 5.69 -47.35 6.14
N PHE A 8 6.34 -46.22 5.97
CA PHE A 8 5.83 -44.86 5.99
C PHE A 8 5.03 -44.54 4.72
N ALA A 9 3.90 -43.87 4.90
CA ALA A 9 3.06 -43.32 3.84
C ALA A 9 3.80 -42.22 3.06
N LEU A 10 3.77 -42.28 1.73
CA LEU A 10 4.21 -41.19 0.87
C LEU A 10 2.97 -40.49 0.31
N VAL A 11 2.52 -39.46 1.02
CA VAL A 11 1.45 -38.55 0.56
C VAL A 11 2.10 -37.50 -0.36
N PRO A 12 1.57 -37.27 -1.57
CA PRO A 12 2.10 -36.32 -2.54
C PRO A 12 1.57 -34.89 -2.27
N MET A 13 2.02 -33.93 -3.07
CA MET A 13 1.35 -32.65 -3.36
C MET A 13 1.76 -31.45 -2.49
N LEU A 14 2.74 -30.67 -2.96
CA LEU A 14 2.93 -29.29 -2.47
C LEU A 14 3.73 -28.43 -3.46
N LEU A 15 3.20 -28.21 -4.67
CA LEU A 15 3.80 -27.28 -5.64
C LEU A 15 2.74 -26.53 -6.46
N ILE A 16 1.78 -25.86 -5.82
CA ILE A 16 0.91 -24.88 -6.50
C ILE A 16 0.53 -23.75 -5.52
N SER A 17 1.46 -22.84 -5.19
CA SER A 17 1.11 -21.69 -4.32
C SER A 17 1.74 -20.34 -4.70
N MET A 18 2.56 -20.25 -5.76
CA MET A 18 3.22 -18.98 -6.10
C MET A 18 2.33 -17.97 -6.84
N ALA A 19 1.30 -18.41 -7.57
CA ALA A 19 0.45 -17.49 -8.35
C ALA A 19 -0.58 -16.72 -7.49
N PHE A 20 -1.00 -17.26 -6.33
CA PHE A 20 -1.94 -16.58 -5.43
C PHE A 20 -1.26 -15.59 -4.46
N ALA A 21 0.04 -15.75 -4.25
CA ALA A 21 0.88 -14.91 -3.38
C ALA A 21 1.36 -13.61 -4.06
N GLY A 22 0.75 -13.21 -5.17
CA GLY A 22 0.87 -11.84 -5.68
C GLY A 22 -0.43 -11.06 -5.42
N ASP A 23 -1.56 -11.69 -5.74
CA ASP A 23 -2.88 -11.07 -5.64
C ASP A 23 -3.28 -10.73 -4.19
N ALA A 24 -2.92 -11.56 -3.22
CA ALA A 24 -3.24 -11.31 -1.82
C ALA A 24 -2.46 -10.10 -1.27
N GLU A 25 -1.19 -9.98 -1.63
CA GLU A 25 -0.24 -8.95 -1.25
C GLU A 25 -0.63 -7.62 -1.90
N ILE A 26 -1.02 -7.65 -3.18
CA ILE A 26 -1.57 -6.49 -3.88
C ILE A 26 -2.84 -6.00 -3.19
N LYS A 27 -3.77 -6.90 -2.86
CA LYS A 27 -5.00 -6.52 -2.12
C LYS A 27 -4.69 -5.96 -0.73
N ALA A 28 -3.71 -6.53 -0.02
CA ALA A 28 -3.29 -6.02 1.27
C ALA A 28 -2.69 -4.61 1.14
N ALA A 29 -1.85 -4.37 0.13
CA ALA A 29 -1.30 -3.05 -0.16
C ALA A 29 -2.40 -2.03 -0.50
N GLN A 30 -3.35 -2.40 -1.37
CA GLN A 30 -4.52 -1.56 -1.70
C GLN A 30 -5.37 -1.25 -0.46
N THR A 31 -5.56 -2.23 0.42
CA THR A 31 -6.30 -2.05 1.69
C THR A 31 -5.61 -1.04 2.61
N VAL A 32 -4.26 -1.07 2.68
CA VAL A 32 -3.49 -0.10 3.47
C VAL A 32 -3.65 1.31 2.91
N ILE A 33 -3.55 1.48 1.59
CA ILE A 33 -3.74 2.79 0.94
C ILE A 33 -5.16 3.30 1.14
N ASP A 34 -6.16 2.44 0.91
CA ASP A 34 -7.58 2.76 1.10
C ASP A 34 -7.87 3.19 2.54
N SER A 35 -7.32 2.47 3.52
CA SER A 35 -7.45 2.81 4.94
C SER A 35 -6.79 4.15 5.27
N GLN A 36 -5.64 4.46 4.67
CA GLN A 36 -5.00 5.75 4.84
C GLN A 36 -5.83 6.89 4.23
N LEU A 37 -6.35 6.73 3.01
CA LEU A 37 -7.21 7.71 2.35
C LEU A 37 -8.49 7.97 3.15
N LYS A 38 -9.12 6.92 3.67
CA LYS A 38 -10.28 7.02 4.56
C LYS A 38 -9.95 7.76 5.86
N ALA A 39 -8.77 7.50 6.44
CA ALA A 39 -8.32 8.24 7.61
C ALA A 39 -8.12 9.72 7.30
N PHE A 40 -7.58 10.08 6.13
CA PHE A 40 -7.52 11.49 5.71
C PHE A 40 -8.90 12.14 5.54
N LEU A 41 -9.86 11.42 4.93
CA LEU A 41 -11.24 11.90 4.77
C LEU A 41 -11.96 12.09 6.11
N ALA A 42 -11.63 11.28 7.12
CA ALA A 42 -12.12 11.41 8.49
C ALA A 42 -11.36 12.45 9.33
N ASP A 43 -10.41 13.18 8.73
CA ASP A 43 -9.46 14.08 9.40
C ASP A 43 -8.66 13.40 10.54
N ASP A 44 -8.51 12.07 10.48
CA ASP A 44 -7.75 11.24 11.42
C ASP A 44 -6.28 11.08 10.97
N GLY A 45 -5.50 12.12 11.24
CA GLY A 45 -4.07 12.12 10.93
C GLY A 45 -3.24 11.08 11.70
N ALA A 46 -3.69 10.68 12.89
CA ALA A 46 -2.98 9.70 13.70
C ALA A 46 -3.08 8.30 13.09
N THR A 47 -4.28 7.90 12.67
CA THR A 47 -4.49 6.64 11.95
C THR A 47 -3.79 6.67 10.59
N ALA A 48 -3.88 7.78 9.84
CA ALA A 48 -3.18 7.91 8.57
C ALA A 48 -1.66 7.77 8.70
N TYR A 49 -1.07 8.36 9.75
CA TYR A 49 0.36 8.27 10.07
C TYR A 49 0.77 6.87 10.54
N SER A 50 -0.15 6.07 11.09
CA SER A 50 0.13 4.69 11.51
C SER A 50 0.50 3.76 10.35
N PHE A 51 0.02 4.06 9.13
CA PHE A 51 0.33 3.32 7.90
C PHE A 51 1.69 3.68 7.29
N ALA A 52 2.31 4.77 7.74
CA ALA A 52 3.62 5.20 7.27
C ALA A 52 4.72 4.22 7.74
N ALA A 53 5.66 3.92 6.85
CA ALA A 53 6.81 3.08 7.16
C ALA A 53 7.86 3.84 8.01
N PRO A 54 8.81 3.12 8.65
CA PRO A 54 9.80 3.74 9.53
C PRO A 54 10.66 4.82 8.85
N ASN A 55 10.93 4.70 7.55
CA ASN A 55 11.66 5.72 6.79
C ASN A 55 10.87 7.04 6.71
N VAL A 56 9.56 6.98 6.43
CA VAL A 56 8.68 8.18 6.41
C VAL A 56 8.58 8.79 7.80
N LYS A 57 8.44 7.96 8.84
CA LYS A 57 8.40 8.43 10.23
C LYS A 57 9.72 9.07 10.68
N ARG A 58 10.87 8.64 10.15
CA ARG A 58 12.16 9.29 10.41
C ARG A 58 12.23 10.69 9.80
N THR A 59 11.67 10.87 8.60
CA THR A 59 11.61 12.16 7.91
C THR A 59 10.59 13.11 8.54
N PHE A 60 9.45 12.56 8.99
CA PHE A 60 8.37 13.30 9.64
C PHE A 60 8.11 12.71 11.03
N PRO A 61 8.88 13.09 12.07
CA PRO A 61 8.86 12.43 13.38
C PRO A 61 7.57 12.63 14.19
N THR A 62 6.77 13.63 13.85
CA THR A 62 5.51 13.94 14.53
C THR A 62 4.35 13.89 13.55
N ILE A 63 3.17 13.57 14.08
CA ILE A 63 1.91 13.58 13.33
C ILE A 63 1.67 14.98 12.74
N ASP A 64 1.94 16.04 13.50
CA ASP A 64 1.75 17.42 13.04
C ASP A 64 2.64 17.76 11.84
N THR A 65 3.93 17.39 11.86
CA THR A 65 4.82 17.64 10.72
C THR A 65 4.39 16.83 9.49
N PHE A 66 3.96 15.58 9.68
CA PHE A 66 3.41 14.76 8.60
C PHE A 66 2.14 15.37 8.00
N MET A 67 1.18 15.74 8.85
CA MET A 67 -0.10 16.30 8.41
C MET A 67 0.07 17.68 7.78
N ASN A 68 1.01 18.50 8.25
CA ASN A 68 1.36 19.76 7.61
C ASN A 68 1.92 19.53 6.21
N MET A 69 2.83 18.57 6.04
CA MET A 69 3.38 18.23 4.73
C MET A 69 2.28 17.72 3.77
N VAL A 70 1.41 16.81 4.24
CA VAL A 70 0.30 16.26 3.44
C VAL A 70 -0.68 17.37 3.02
N THR A 71 -1.02 18.27 3.93
CA THR A 71 -1.98 19.36 3.64
C THR A 71 -1.43 20.33 2.60
N ASN A 72 -0.14 20.64 2.65
CA ASN A 72 0.48 21.60 1.75
C ASN A 72 0.90 21.00 0.40
N GLY A 73 1.33 19.74 0.37
CA GLY A 73 1.89 19.10 -0.84
C GLY A 73 0.99 18.06 -1.51
N TYR A 74 -0.03 17.55 -0.80
CA TYR A 74 -0.82 16.40 -1.21
C TYR A 74 -2.33 16.62 -0.98
N ALA A 75 -2.82 17.85 -1.17
CA ALA A 75 -4.24 18.17 -0.98
C ALA A 75 -5.21 17.24 -1.74
N PRO A 76 -4.93 16.81 -3.00
CA PRO A 76 -5.75 15.82 -3.70
C PRO A 76 -5.83 14.46 -2.98
N VAL A 77 -4.75 14.03 -2.33
CA VAL A 77 -4.70 12.78 -1.55
C VAL A 77 -5.45 12.94 -0.22
N ARG A 78 -5.37 14.12 0.40
CA ARG A 78 -6.01 14.39 1.69
C ARG A 78 -7.53 14.48 1.57
N ARG A 79 -8.03 15.17 0.54
CA ARG A 79 -9.46 15.39 0.33
C ARG A 79 -9.86 15.09 -1.12
N PRO A 80 -9.77 13.82 -1.56
CA PRO A 80 -10.22 13.42 -2.87
C PRO A 80 -11.75 13.52 -2.96
N GLN A 81 -12.28 13.92 -4.13
CA GLN A 81 -13.69 13.72 -4.44
C GLN A 81 -13.98 12.26 -4.76
N SER A 82 -13.05 11.62 -5.47
CA SER A 82 -13.08 10.19 -5.78
C SER A 82 -11.65 9.69 -6.05
N TYR A 83 -11.46 8.38 -5.95
CA TYR A 83 -10.20 7.73 -6.30
C TYR A 83 -10.44 6.31 -6.82
N SER A 84 -9.50 5.80 -7.60
CA SER A 84 -9.49 4.42 -8.08
C SER A 84 -8.08 3.86 -8.16
N PHE A 85 -7.95 2.55 -7.98
CA PHE A 85 -6.66 1.86 -8.12
C PHE A 85 -6.36 1.62 -9.60
N GLY A 86 -5.20 2.13 -10.03
CA GLY A 86 -4.68 1.95 -11.37
C GLY A 86 -3.71 0.77 -11.45
N LYS A 87 -2.65 0.94 -12.24
CA LYS A 87 -1.59 -0.05 -12.42
C LYS A 87 -0.92 -0.41 -11.09
N VAL A 88 -0.56 -1.67 -10.97
CA VAL A 88 0.22 -2.21 -9.87
C VAL A 88 1.46 -2.91 -10.42
N GLU A 89 2.58 -2.72 -9.75
CA GLU A 89 3.85 -3.36 -10.08
C GLU A 89 4.48 -3.90 -8.80
N GLN A 90 4.73 -5.20 -8.77
CA GLN A 90 5.50 -5.83 -7.70
C GLN A 90 6.97 -5.80 -8.09
N THR A 91 7.75 -4.93 -7.44
CA THR A 91 9.16 -4.69 -7.77
C THR A 91 10.12 -5.60 -7.01
N GLY A 92 9.61 -6.36 -6.05
CA GLY A 92 10.35 -7.38 -5.31
C GLY A 92 9.43 -8.24 -4.44
N PRO A 93 9.96 -9.21 -3.70
CA PRO A 93 9.15 -10.14 -2.89
C PRO A 93 8.26 -9.46 -1.86
N SER A 94 8.68 -8.30 -1.36
CA SER A 94 7.99 -7.52 -0.31
C SER A 94 7.67 -6.09 -0.75
N SER A 95 7.93 -5.72 -2.00
CA SER A 95 7.85 -4.33 -2.48
C SER A 95 6.80 -4.18 -3.57
N ILE A 96 5.87 -3.25 -3.37
CA ILE A 96 4.76 -2.98 -4.28
C ILE A 96 4.71 -1.50 -4.62
N ILE A 97 4.55 -1.19 -5.90
CA ILE A 97 4.20 0.13 -6.40
C ILE A 97 2.74 0.09 -6.84
N GLN A 98 1.92 0.95 -6.26
CA GLN A 98 0.49 1.06 -6.57
C GLN A 98 0.17 2.47 -7.07
N GLN A 99 -0.35 2.55 -8.29
CA GLN A 99 -0.91 3.77 -8.86
C GLN A 99 -2.32 4.00 -8.33
N VAL A 100 -2.64 5.23 -7.96
CA VAL A 100 -3.97 5.66 -7.56
C VAL A 100 -4.34 6.88 -8.40
N LEU A 101 -5.44 6.78 -9.14
CA LEU A 101 -6.02 7.89 -9.88
C LEU A 101 -6.96 8.62 -8.94
N ILE A 102 -6.83 9.95 -8.87
CA ILE A 102 -7.51 10.77 -7.86
C ILE A 102 -8.17 11.95 -8.57
N VAL A 103 -9.45 12.20 -8.27
CA VAL A 103 -10.08 13.49 -8.57
C VAL A 103 -9.89 14.38 -7.35
N GLY A 104 -9.11 15.43 -7.51
CA GLY A 104 -8.79 16.37 -6.43
C GLY A 104 -10.01 17.20 -5.99
N PRO A 105 -9.91 17.91 -4.86
CA PRO A 105 -10.99 18.78 -4.38
C PRO A 105 -11.30 19.93 -5.36
N ASP A 106 -10.35 20.29 -6.21
CA ASP A 106 -10.49 21.28 -7.28
C ASP A 106 -11.11 20.70 -8.58
N GLY A 107 -11.49 19.42 -8.57
CA GLY A 107 -12.10 18.72 -9.70
C GLY A 107 -11.12 18.30 -10.80
N LYS A 108 -9.80 18.43 -10.58
CA LYS A 108 -8.78 18.00 -11.55
C LYS A 108 -8.33 16.57 -11.29
N ASP A 109 -7.87 15.91 -12.35
CA ASP A 109 -7.28 14.59 -12.25
C ASP A 109 -5.83 14.67 -11.77
N TYR A 110 -5.52 13.78 -10.85
CA TYR A 110 -4.18 13.56 -10.30
C TYR A 110 -3.86 12.07 -10.33
N GLU A 111 -2.58 11.79 -10.33
CA GLU A 111 -2.05 10.46 -10.15
C GLU A 111 -1.11 10.45 -8.96
N ALA A 112 -1.42 9.61 -7.99
CA ALA A 112 -0.57 9.31 -6.85
C ALA A 112 0.08 7.95 -7.04
N VAL A 113 1.41 7.90 -7.00
CA VAL A 113 2.18 6.66 -7.05
C VAL A 113 2.68 6.35 -5.64
N TYR A 114 2.12 5.30 -5.05
CA TYR A 114 2.48 4.80 -3.73
C TYR A 114 3.53 3.72 -3.83
N THR A 115 4.52 3.76 -2.95
CA THR A 115 5.45 2.66 -2.73
C THR A 115 5.17 2.06 -1.36
N LEU A 116 5.05 0.73 -1.31
CA LEU A 116 4.78 -0.03 -0.11
C LEU A 116 5.83 -1.12 0.07
N GLU A 117 6.14 -1.38 1.33
CA GLU A 117 7.04 -2.44 1.73
C GLU A 117 6.43 -3.26 2.86
N GLN A 118 6.46 -4.58 2.71
CA GLN A 118 6.07 -5.50 3.76
C GLN A 118 7.11 -5.46 4.88
N GLN A 119 6.64 -5.19 6.09
CA GLN A 119 7.47 -5.16 7.29
C GLN A 119 7.73 -6.59 7.80
N PRO A 120 8.70 -6.79 8.71
CA PRO A 120 8.98 -8.11 9.29
C PRO A 120 7.80 -8.76 10.01
N ASP A 121 6.79 -7.97 10.42
CA ASP A 121 5.54 -8.45 11.02
C ASP A 121 4.48 -8.90 9.99
N GLY A 122 4.80 -8.82 8.69
CA GLY A 122 3.91 -9.17 7.58
C GLY A 122 2.97 -8.04 7.14
N SER A 123 2.92 -6.91 7.84
CA SER A 123 2.08 -5.77 7.47
C SER A 123 2.72 -4.93 6.36
N PHE A 124 1.91 -4.42 5.43
CA PHE A 124 2.39 -3.44 4.45
C PHE A 124 2.40 -2.04 5.07
N LYS A 125 3.48 -1.29 4.83
CA LYS A 125 3.59 0.11 5.20
C LYS A 125 3.97 0.96 3.99
N ILE A 126 3.47 2.18 3.95
CA ILE A 126 3.72 3.13 2.88
C ILE A 126 5.08 3.76 3.10
N THR A 127 6.01 3.48 2.19
CA THR A 127 7.39 3.99 2.20
C THR A 127 7.52 5.31 1.45
N GLY A 128 6.56 5.64 0.59
CA GLY A 128 6.55 6.86 -0.20
C GLY A 128 5.24 7.06 -0.96
N CYS A 129 4.98 8.31 -1.33
CA CYS A 129 3.91 8.72 -2.23
C CYS A 129 4.47 9.86 -3.09
N SER A 130 4.30 9.78 -4.40
CA SER A 130 4.53 10.93 -5.30
C SER A 130 3.21 11.30 -5.96
N LEU A 131 2.97 12.60 -6.14
CA LEU A 131 1.73 13.12 -6.72
C LEU A 131 2.07 13.92 -7.97
N ARG A 132 1.38 13.64 -9.07
CA ARG A 132 1.48 14.41 -10.31
C ARG A 132 0.09 14.78 -10.81
N ALA A 133 -0.03 15.96 -11.42
CA ALA A 133 -1.23 16.30 -12.17
C ALA A 133 -1.33 15.37 -13.39
N SER A 134 -2.50 14.77 -13.61
CA SER A 134 -2.73 13.94 -14.76
C SER A 134 -3.14 14.83 -15.93
N THR A 135 -2.33 14.83 -16.99
CA THR A 135 -2.75 15.38 -18.28
C THR A 135 -3.63 14.33 -18.97
N SER A 136 -4.83 14.09 -18.45
CA SER A 136 -5.83 13.29 -19.16
C SER A 136 -6.23 14.06 -20.42
N VAL A 137 -5.53 13.83 -21.54
CA VAL A 137 -6.08 14.14 -22.86
C VAL A 137 -7.24 13.18 -23.03
N SER A 138 -8.44 13.63 -22.67
CA SER A 138 -9.67 12.95 -23.05
C SER A 138 -9.64 12.83 -24.57
N THR A 139 -9.50 11.60 -25.07
CA THR A 139 -9.64 11.28 -26.49
C THR A 139 -11.05 10.78 -26.71
#